data_AF-A0A1B6M353-F1
#
_entry.id   AF-A0A1B6M353-F1
#
_cell.length_a   1.000
_cell.length_b   1.000
_cell.length_c   1.000
_cell.angle_alpha   90.00
_cell.angle_beta   90.00
_cell.angle_gamma   90.00
#
_symmetry.space_group_name_H-M   'P 1'
#
loop_
_entity.id
_entity.type
_entity.pdbx_description
1 polymer ?
#
loop_
_entity_poly.entity_id
_entity_poly.type
_entity_poly.pdbx_seq_one_letter_code
_entity_poly.pdbx_strand_id
1 'polypeptide(L)'
;KSFSLKGNNCKGLDKTLCAILNLLKDRYCDLIIKLEEETLSHKMQTLKECHEASLPLGGKIQLVKLSESEWQVGSSAQPENCTVRRVGHCTSCQLVCIYCNCCFHQFVCS
;
A
#
# COMPACT_ATOMS: atom_id res chain seq x y z
N LYS A 1 34.20 22.79 12.06
CA LYS A 1 34.60 23.08 13.47
C LYS A 1 34.02 21.97 14.35
N SER A 2 34.86 21.05 14.80
CA SER A 2 34.51 19.96 15.71
C SER A 2 34.55 20.46 17.15
N PHE A 3 33.43 20.37 17.87
CA PHE A 3 33.39 20.65 19.31
C PHE A 3 33.90 19.41 20.05
N SER A 4 35.16 19.45 20.50
CA SER A 4 35.71 18.45 21.43
C SER A 4 35.58 18.98 22.86
N LEU A 5 34.67 18.37 23.63
CA LEU A 5 34.61 18.54 25.09
C LEU A 5 35.74 17.72 25.72
N LYS A 6 36.83 18.40 26.10
CA LYS A 6 37.99 17.77 26.73
C LYS A 6 37.83 17.85 28.25
N GLY A 7 37.72 16.71 28.93
CA GLY A 7 37.92 16.66 30.39
C GLY A 7 37.14 15.59 31.17
N ASN A 8 37.63 14.35 31.13
CA ASN A 8 37.56 13.31 32.17
C ASN A 8 36.21 12.78 32.74
N ASN A 9 35.05 13.40 32.46
CA ASN A 9 33.72 12.89 32.87
C ASN A 9 32.76 12.64 31.69
N CYS A 10 33.21 12.87 30.45
CA CYS A 10 32.36 12.82 29.24
C CYS A 10 31.96 11.41 28.80
N LYS A 11 32.58 10.33 29.30
CA LYS A 11 32.18 8.96 28.91
C LYS A 11 30.73 8.65 29.27
N GLY A 12 30.23 9.17 30.39
CA GLY A 12 28.83 9.01 30.79
C GLY A 12 27.89 9.84 29.91
N LEU A 13 28.30 11.06 29.58
CA LEU A 13 27.52 11.98 28.76
C LEU A 13 27.44 11.52 27.30
N ASP A 14 28.55 11.01 26.74
CA ASP A 14 28.60 10.38 25.43
C ASP A 14 27.78 9.08 25.40
N LYS A 15 27.85 8.26 26.46
CA LYS A 15 26.98 7.06 26.58
C LYS A 15 25.51 7.42 26.66
N THR A 16 25.16 8.45 27.43
CA THR A 16 23.79 8.96 27.51
C THR A 16 23.35 9.54 26.18
N LEU A 17 24.19 10.29 25.48
CA LEU A 17 23.92 10.80 24.15
C LEU A 17 23.71 9.65 23.16
N CYS A 18 24.58 8.64 23.16
CA CYS A 18 24.42 7.44 22.34
C CYS A 18 23.13 6.68 22.67
N ALA A 19 22.78 6.55 23.95
CA ALA A 19 21.54 5.90 24.38
C ALA A 19 20.31 6.69 23.91
N ILE A 20 20.34 8.02 23.99
CA ILE A 20 19.28 8.89 23.48
C ILE A 20 19.16 8.76 21.96
N LEU A 21 20.28 8.76 21.23
CA LEU A 21 20.27 8.61 19.77
C LEU A 21 19.73 7.24 19.34
N ASN A 22 20.09 6.17 20.04
CA ASN A 22 19.54 4.84 19.78
C ASN A 22 18.05 4.78 20.08
N LEU A 23 17.61 5.33 21.22
CA LEU A 23 16.19 5.39 21.57
C LEU A 23 15.38 6.17 20.52
N LEU A 24 15.91 7.29 20.05
CA LEU A 24 15.27 8.06 18.97
C LEU A 24 15.19 7.23 17.69
N LYS A 25 16.28 6.58 17.28
CA LYS A 25 16.31 5.72 16.09
C LYS A 25 15.26 4.62 16.17
N ASP A 26 15.18 3.91 17.29
CA ASP A 26 14.22 2.83 17.49
C ASP A 26 12.78 3.37 17.40
N ARG A 27 12.50 4.51 18.05
CA ARG A 27 11.20 5.18 17.95
C ARG A 27 10.86 5.61 16.52
N TYR A 28 11.83 6.11 15.76
CA TYR A 28 11.60 6.45 14.35
C TYR A 28 11.28 5.22 13.51
N CYS A 29 11.99 4.11 13.72
CA CYS A 29 11.68 2.84 13.05
C CYS A 29 10.27 2.35 13.41
N ASP A 30 9.88 2.35 14.68
CA ASP A 30 8.54 1.96 15.12
C ASP A 30 7.45 2.83 14.48
N LEU A 31 7.68 4.14 14.40
CA LEU A 31 6.74 5.07 13.78
C LEU A 31 6.58 4.81 12.28
N ILE A 32 7.68 4.54 11.57
CA ILE A 32 7.62 4.19 10.14
C ILE A 32 6.82 2.91 9.94
N ILE A 33 7.13 1.86 10.72
CA ILE A 33 6.43 0.58 10.64
C ILE A 33 4.93 0.79 10.88
N LYS A 34 4.56 1.52 11.94
CA LYS A 34 3.16 1.80 12.26
C LYS A 34 2.44 2.56 11.15
N LEU A 35 3.07 3.57 10.56
CA LEU A 35 2.48 4.34 9.46
C LEU A 35 2.29 3.47 8.20
N GLU A 36 3.23 2.59 7.91
CA GLU A 36 3.12 1.63 6.81
C GLU A 36 1.99 0.61 7.06
N GLU A 37 1.87 0.09 8.28
CA GLU A 37 0.79 -0.81 8.70
C GLU A 37 -0.59 -0.14 8.64
N GLU A 38 -0.71 1.10 9.10
CA GLU A 38 -1.95 1.89 9.00
C GLU A 38 -2.33 2.13 7.53
N THR A 39 -1.35 2.46 6.69
CA THR A 39 -1.54 2.64 5.24
C THR A 39 -1.97 1.33 4.57
N LEU A 40 -1.35 0.21 4.93
CA LEU A 40 -1.71 -1.11 4.43
C LEU A 40 -3.13 -1.50 4.86
N SER A 41 -3.46 -1.29 6.14
CA SER A 41 -4.78 -1.57 6.70
C SER A 41 -5.87 -0.78 5.98
N HIS A 42 -5.63 0.52 5.74
CA HIS A 42 -6.53 1.36 4.96
C HIS A 42 -6.70 0.82 3.53
N LYS A 43 -5.61 0.50 2.83
CA LYS A 43 -5.68 -0.04 1.46
C LYS A 43 -6.40 -1.40 1.42
N MET A 44 -6.25 -2.23 2.44
CA MET A 44 -6.98 -3.50 2.56
C MET A 44 -8.47 -3.30 2.77
N GLN A 45 -8.83 -2.32 3.60
CA GLN A 45 -10.21 -1.91 3.80
C GLN A 45 -10.83 -1.42 2.49
N THR A 46 -10.14 -0.57 1.72
CA THR A 46 -10.60 -0.16 0.38
C THR A 46 -10.78 -1.35 -0.56
N LEU A 47 -9.85 -2.32 -0.57
CA LEU A 47 -9.98 -3.51 -1.41
C LEU A 47 -11.20 -4.35 -1.04
N LYS A 48 -11.49 -4.49 0.27
CA LYS A 48 -12.68 -5.16 0.76
C LYS A 48 -13.95 -4.42 0.33
N GLU A 49 -14.00 -3.11 0.48
CA GLU A 49 -15.13 -2.28 0.05
C GLU A 49 -15.37 -2.38 -1.46
N CYS A 50 -14.32 -2.34 -2.28
CA CYS A 50 -14.42 -2.55 -3.72
C CYS A 50 -14.99 -3.94 -4.05
N HIS A 51 -14.53 -4.98 -3.37
CA HIS A 51 -15.05 -6.34 -3.55
C HIS A 51 -16.55 -6.40 -3.23
N GLU A 52 -16.94 -5.92 -2.06
CA GLU A 52 -18.33 -5.93 -1.60
C GLU A 52 -19.25 -5.10 -2.52
N ALA A 53 -18.77 -3.94 -2.99
CA ALA A 53 -19.50 -3.12 -3.94
C ALA A 53 -19.64 -3.78 -5.33
N SER A 54 -18.69 -4.63 -5.72
CA SER A 54 -18.72 -5.35 -7.01
C SER A 54 -19.69 -6.54 -7.03
N LEU A 55 -19.91 -7.21 -5.89
CA LEU A 55 -20.80 -8.38 -5.79
C LEU A 55 -22.21 -8.14 -6.33
N PRO A 56 -22.96 -7.10 -5.93
CA PRO A 56 -24.32 -6.86 -6.42
C PRO A 56 -24.39 -6.41 -7.88
N LEU A 57 -23.24 -6.09 -8.48
CA LEU A 57 -23.13 -5.69 -9.88
C LEU A 57 -23.03 -6.89 -10.83
N GLY A 58 -22.89 -8.11 -10.30
CA GLY A 58 -22.90 -9.35 -11.06
C GLY A 58 -24.13 -9.44 -11.98
N GLY A 59 -23.90 -9.33 -13.29
CA GLY A 59 -24.94 -9.37 -14.32
C GLY A 59 -25.59 -8.02 -14.69
N LYS A 60 -25.24 -6.92 -14.02
CA LYS A 60 -25.76 -5.58 -14.32
C LYS A 60 -24.75 -4.67 -15.04
N ILE A 61 -23.46 -4.93 -14.87
CA ILE A 61 -22.42 -4.19 -15.59
C ILE A 61 -22.33 -4.71 -17.02
N GLN A 62 -22.33 -3.78 -17.98
CA GLN A 62 -22.00 -4.08 -19.36
C GLN A 62 -20.50 -4.29 -19.47
N LEU A 63 -20.09 -5.56 -19.58
CA LEU A 63 -18.69 -5.96 -19.66
C LEU A 63 -18.48 -6.69 -20.98
N VAL A 64 -17.71 -6.08 -21.88
CA VAL A 64 -17.39 -6.63 -23.20
C VAL A 64 -15.98 -7.19 -23.15
N LYS A 65 -15.82 -8.50 -23.36
CA LYS A 65 -14.50 -9.11 -23.46
C LYS A 65 -13.88 -8.76 -24.81
N LEU A 66 -12.77 -8.02 -24.81
CA LEU A 66 -12.01 -7.68 -26.02
C LEU A 66 -10.97 -8.76 -26.33
N SER A 67 -10.30 -9.29 -25.29
CA SER A 67 -9.35 -10.40 -25.39
C SER A 67 -9.30 -11.20 -24.08
N GLU A 68 -8.42 -12.20 -23.98
CA GLU A 68 -8.24 -12.99 -22.75
C GLU A 68 -7.77 -12.17 -21.54
N SER A 69 -7.08 -11.06 -21.79
CA SER A 69 -6.53 -10.18 -20.76
C SER A 69 -7.11 -8.78 -20.79
N GLU A 70 -8.18 -8.54 -21.55
CA GLU A 70 -8.68 -7.19 -21.78
C GLU A 70 -10.20 -7.15 -21.89
N TRP A 71 -10.79 -6.19 -21.18
CA TRP A 71 -12.21 -5.99 -21.07
C TRP A 71 -12.55 -4.52 -21.22
N GLN A 72 -13.64 -4.24 -21.89
CA GLN A 72 -14.25 -2.92 -21.92
C GLN A 72 -15.40 -2.92 -20.92
N VAL A 73 -15.34 -2.00 -19.97
CA VAL A 73 -16.26 -1.88 -18.85
C VAL A 73 -17.07 -0.60 -19.01
N GLY A 74 -18.39 -0.74 -19.09
CA GLY A 74 -19.31 0.39 -19.07
C GLY A 74 -19.37 0.99 -17.67
N SER A 75 -19.21 2.31 -17.59
CA SER A 75 -19.37 3.05 -16.33
C SER A 75 -20.81 3.54 -16.21
N SER A 76 -21.38 3.46 -15.00
CA SER A 76 -22.65 4.16 -14.70
C SER A 76 -22.44 5.64 -14.45
N ALA A 77 -21.20 6.06 -14.14
CA ALA A 77 -20.85 7.42 -13.76
C ALA A 77 -20.33 8.25 -14.94
N GLN A 78 -19.83 7.60 -16.00
CA GLN A 78 -19.29 8.26 -17.19
C GLN A 78 -19.88 7.61 -18.44
N PRO A 79 -20.19 8.41 -19.48
CA PRO A 79 -20.74 7.88 -20.73
C PRO A 79 -19.71 7.09 -21.54
N GLU A 80 -18.42 7.28 -21.26
CA GLU A 80 -17.32 6.60 -21.94
C GLU A 80 -17.04 5.25 -21.28
N ASN A 81 -16.81 4.25 -22.12
CA ASN A 81 -16.38 2.94 -21.65
C ASN A 81 -14.89 2.97 -21.32
N CYS A 82 -14.51 2.40 -20.18
CA CYS A 82 -13.11 2.26 -19.79
C CYS A 82 -12.58 0.90 -20.24
N THR A 83 -11.34 0.85 -20.73
CA THR A 83 -10.67 -0.41 -21.05
C THR A 83 -9.81 -0.84 -19.88
N VAL A 84 -10.09 -2.02 -19.34
CA VAL A 84 -9.34 -2.64 -18.26
C VAL A 84 -8.52 -3.78 -18.85
N ARG A 85 -7.20 -3.72 -18.64
CA ARG A 85 -6.26 -4.74 -19.12
C ARG A 85 -5.51 -5.37 -17.95
N ARG A 86 -5.41 -6.69 -17.96
CA ARG A 86 -4.56 -7.45 -17.03
C ARG A 86 -3.11 -7.40 -17.53
N VAL A 87 -2.20 -6.85 -16.72
CA VAL A 87 -0.80 -6.63 -17.11
C VAL A 87 0.16 -7.70 -16.60
N GLY A 88 -0.27 -8.54 -15.65
CA GLY A 88 0.54 -9.63 -15.13
C GLY A 88 0.00 -10.17 -13.81
N HIS A 89 0.69 -11.18 -13.29
CA HIS A 89 0.41 -11.71 -11.95
C HIS A 89 1.34 -11.08 -10.94
N CYS A 90 0.78 -10.55 -9.86
CA CYS A 90 1.54 -9.95 -8.77
C CYS A 90 1.68 -10.98 -7.65
N THR A 91 2.90 -11.45 -7.40
CA THR A 91 3.19 -12.60 -6.52
C THR A 91 3.58 -12.21 -5.10
N SER A 92 4.04 -10.99 -4.87
CA SER A 92 4.57 -10.52 -3.58
C SER A 92 3.74 -9.39 -2.95
N CYS A 93 2.54 -9.14 -3.47
CA CYS A 93 1.69 -8.07 -2.93
C CYS A 93 1.06 -8.51 -1.62
N GLN A 94 1.15 -7.65 -0.60
CA GLN A 94 0.41 -7.83 0.64
C GLN A 94 -1.05 -7.34 0.51
N LEU A 95 -1.38 -6.60 -0.55
CA LEU A 95 -2.72 -6.06 -0.81
C LEU A 95 -3.55 -7.00 -1.70
N VAL A 96 -3.73 -8.25 -1.27
CA VAL A 96 -4.49 -9.27 -2.00
C VAL A 96 -5.88 -9.44 -1.39
N CYS A 97 -6.90 -9.45 -2.23
CA CYS A 97 -8.26 -9.74 -1.81
C CYS A 97 -8.37 -11.22 -1.44
N ILE A 98 -8.80 -11.52 -0.21
CA ILE A 98 -8.91 -12.90 0.28
C ILE A 98 -9.91 -13.75 -0.51
N TYR A 99 -10.90 -13.12 -1.15
CA TYR A 99 -11.95 -13.82 -1.91
C TYR A 99 -11.60 -13.96 -3.39
N CYS A 100 -11.02 -12.94 -4.01
CA CYS A 100 -10.69 -12.93 -5.44
C CYS A 100 -9.27 -13.43 -5.74
N ASN A 101 -8.41 -13.53 -4.71
CA ASN A 101 -6.98 -13.82 -4.85
C ASN A 101 -6.28 -12.90 -5.88
N CYS A 102 -6.69 -11.63 -5.92
CA CYS A 102 -6.16 -10.62 -6.84
C CYS A 102 -5.88 -9.31 -6.11
N CYS A 103 -5.02 -8.49 -6.70
CA CYS A 103 -4.69 -7.15 -6.21
C CYS A 103 -4.82 -6.13 -7.35
N PHE A 104 -4.95 -4.85 -7.01
CA PHE A 104 -5.08 -3.77 -7.99
C PHE A 104 -3.94 -3.71 -9.02
N HIS A 105 -2.71 -4.05 -8.62
CA HIS A 105 -1.52 -4.02 -9.50
C HIS A 105 -1.60 -4.96 -10.72
N GLN A 106 -2.52 -5.93 -10.71
CA GLN A 106 -2.67 -6.84 -11.83
C GLN A 106 -3.42 -6.20 -13.01
N PHE A 107 -4.04 -5.03 -12.80
CA PHE A 107 -4.92 -4.38 -13.76
C PHE A 107 -4.49 -2.93 -14.02
N VAL A 108 -4.64 -2.48 -15.26
CA VAL A 108 -4.52 -1.08 -15.65
C VAL A 108 -5.79 -0.65 -16.38
N CYS A 109 -6.20 0.60 -16.15
CA CYS A 109 -7.32 1.22 -16.81
C CYS A 109 -6.81 2.25 -17.82
N SER A 110 -7.42 2.29 -19.00
CA SER A 110 -7.19 3.27 -20.06
C SER A 110 -8.50 3.75 -20.66
#